data_AF-A0A925RZ42-F1
#
_entry.id   AF-A0A925RZ42-F1
#
_cell.length_a   1.000
_cell.length_b   1.000
_cell.length_c   1.000
_cell.angle_alpha   90.00
_cell.angle_beta   90.00
_cell.angle_gamma   90.00
#
_symmetry.space_group_name_H-M   'P 1'
#
loop_
_entity.id
_entity.type
_entity.pdbx_description
1 polymer ?
#
loop_
_entity_poly.entity_id
_entity_poly.type
_entity_poly.pdbx_seq_one_letter_code
_entity_poly.pdbx_strand_id
1 'polypeptide(L)'
;MTRPAGPPAMRDGVGPGARFWAVLAIAAIGIAVIAGYELLILGWHPAREEAPLFSPYHWARIGLTLIMSVALVRALTGSASAAGRPMTSGEIGFAGAVLLSALAATGVMVADPAAFAAFAREDFLLEWGSALLLFVAAGLFLADLWRRWRAPGHRSAAALLGLALVAGFAGLFFVMGMEEISWMQRVFGFATPGALAEANWQGEFNLHNFQTGLTELALYTGAGVLLVFLPLLVEFAPGWRPFAWSRDFLPDRTVAAVGAPIAIFTYGQWNLVPLQLVSMVTVIAMVVWARDARRREAWGEAMLFAALGVFVALGQIVFLIAGDRMIEIFDATEWKEFYIALGLAWFAWRARGRSRRLGSTCPR
;
A
#
# COMPACT_ATOMS: atom_id res chain seq x y z
N MET A 1 2.33 -62.70 5.56
CA MET A 1 3.49 -61.80 5.56
C MET A 1 3.01 -60.36 5.65
N THR A 2 2.95 -59.81 6.86
CA THR A 2 2.64 -58.40 7.12
C THR A 2 3.92 -57.58 7.00
N ARG A 3 3.99 -56.66 6.02
CA ARG A 3 5.11 -55.71 5.92
C ARG A 3 5.16 -54.84 7.19
N PRO A 4 6.34 -54.58 7.78
CA PRO A 4 6.45 -53.67 8.90
C PRO A 4 6.17 -52.22 8.46
N ALA A 5 5.47 -51.47 9.31
CA ALA A 5 5.26 -50.05 9.13
C ALA A 5 6.61 -49.33 9.05
N GLY A 6 6.82 -48.59 7.96
CA GLY A 6 8.00 -47.74 7.81
C GLY A 6 8.07 -46.66 8.89
N PRO A 7 9.27 -46.16 9.22
CA PRO A 7 9.44 -45.14 10.24
C PRO A 7 8.61 -43.90 9.91
N PRO A 8 8.07 -43.18 10.91
CA PRO A 8 7.35 -41.94 10.68
C PRO A 8 8.27 -40.97 9.96
N ALA A 9 7.83 -40.47 8.81
CA ALA A 9 8.54 -39.42 8.10
C ALA A 9 8.80 -38.27 9.07
N MET A 10 10.08 -37.94 9.28
CA MET A 10 10.47 -36.70 9.97
C MET A 10 9.78 -35.55 9.24
N ARG A 11 8.76 -34.96 9.87
CA ARG A 11 8.19 -33.70 9.39
C ARG A 11 9.30 -32.67 9.51
N ASP A 12 9.81 -32.18 8.37
CA ASP A 12 10.79 -31.10 8.30
C ASP A 12 10.45 -30.01 9.32
N GLY A 13 11.34 -29.83 10.29
CA GLY A 13 11.09 -29.30 11.63
C GLY A 13 10.77 -27.81 11.79
N VAL A 14 10.28 -27.14 10.74
CA VAL A 14 9.85 -25.74 10.84
C VAL A 14 8.48 -25.62 10.18
N GLY A 15 7.45 -25.39 11.01
CA GLY A 15 6.08 -25.19 10.54
C GLY A 15 5.98 -24.00 9.56
N PRO A 16 4.99 -23.99 8.65
CA PRO A 16 4.86 -22.97 7.60
C PRO A 16 4.93 -21.52 8.11
N GLY A 17 4.32 -21.24 9.27
CA GLY A 17 4.38 -19.92 9.89
C GLY A 17 5.79 -19.51 10.33
N ALA A 18 6.58 -20.42 10.91
CA ALA A 18 7.94 -20.13 11.34
C ALA A 18 8.89 -19.88 10.14
N ARG A 19 8.65 -20.54 9.00
CA ARG A 19 9.38 -20.28 7.75
C ARG A 19 9.11 -18.86 7.24
N PHE A 20 7.85 -18.42 7.24
CA PHE A 20 7.49 -17.05 6.84
C PHE A 20 8.20 -16.00 7.70
N TRP A 21 8.12 -16.11 9.04
CA TRP A 21 8.74 -15.16 9.94
C TRP A 21 10.28 -15.12 9.80
N ALA A 22 10.92 -16.27 9.56
CA ALA A 22 12.34 -16.33 9.28
C ALA A 22 12.71 -15.59 7.98
N VAL A 23 11.96 -15.81 6.90
CA VAL A 23 12.19 -15.11 5.62
C VAL A 23 11.94 -13.61 5.74
N LEU A 24 10.90 -13.19 6.46
CA LEU A 24 10.64 -11.77 6.73
C LEU A 24 11.78 -11.12 7.52
N ALA A 25 12.28 -11.80 8.56
CA ALA A 25 13.42 -11.32 9.34
C ALA A 25 14.69 -11.20 8.49
N ILE A 26 14.99 -12.19 7.64
CA ILE A 26 16.13 -12.15 6.72
C ILE A 26 15.99 -10.98 5.73
N ALA A 27 14.81 -10.76 5.17
CA ALA A 27 14.56 -9.63 4.26
C ALA A 27 14.74 -8.29 4.98
N ALA A 28 14.20 -8.14 6.20
CA ALA A 28 14.36 -6.92 6.99
C ALA A 28 15.82 -6.63 7.36
N ILE A 29 16.58 -7.65 7.76
CA ILE A 29 18.02 -7.54 8.02
C ILE A 29 18.77 -7.17 6.73
N GLY A 30 18.45 -7.81 5.61
CA GLY A 30 19.05 -7.50 4.31
C GLY A 30 18.84 -6.04 3.90
N ILE A 31 17.62 -5.53 4.05
CA ILE A 31 17.30 -4.11 3.80
C ILE A 31 18.09 -3.20 4.73
N ALA A 32 18.16 -3.51 6.03
CA ALA A 32 18.91 -2.71 7.00
C ALA A 32 20.42 -2.70 6.69
N VAL A 33 21.00 -3.82 6.26
CA VAL A 33 22.41 -3.91 5.85
C VAL A 33 22.67 -3.08 4.60
N ILE A 34 21.81 -3.16 3.58
CA ILE A 34 21.95 -2.34 2.36
C ILE A 34 21.84 -0.87 2.72
N ALA A 35 20.81 -0.46 3.47
CA ALA A 35 20.62 0.92 3.87
C ALA A 35 21.79 1.44 4.72
N GLY A 36 22.31 0.62 5.64
CA GLY A 36 23.48 0.95 6.44
C GLY A 36 24.75 1.09 5.60
N TYR A 37 24.95 0.23 4.60
CA TYR A 37 26.07 0.37 3.66
C TYR A 37 25.96 1.64 2.82
N GLU A 38 24.78 1.91 2.24
CA GLU A 38 24.54 3.11 1.44
C GLU A 38 24.78 4.39 2.26
N LEU A 39 24.30 4.42 3.50
CA LEU A 39 24.46 5.58 4.39
C LEU A 39 25.92 5.75 4.86
N LEU A 40 26.52 4.70 5.40
CA LEU A 40 27.80 4.80 6.11
C LEU A 40 29.02 4.76 5.18
N ILE A 41 28.91 4.08 4.03
CA ILE A 41 30.03 3.88 3.10
C ILE A 41 29.89 4.75 1.85
N LEU A 42 28.69 4.82 1.27
CA LEU A 42 28.45 5.62 0.06
C LEU A 42 28.02 7.07 0.37
N GLY A 43 27.67 7.37 1.62
CA GLY A 43 27.21 8.69 2.04
C GLY A 43 25.82 9.06 1.50
N TRP A 44 25.04 8.08 1.04
CA TRP A 44 23.73 8.32 0.45
C TRP A 44 22.64 8.43 1.52
N HIS A 45 21.83 9.47 1.42
CA HIS A 45 20.65 9.60 2.28
C HIS A 45 19.67 8.45 2.01
N PRO A 46 19.09 7.82 3.06
CA PRO A 46 18.23 6.63 2.92
C PRO A 46 16.86 6.93 2.32
N ALA A 47 16.50 8.20 2.21
CA ALA A 47 15.26 8.67 1.60
C ALA A 47 15.54 9.81 0.63
N ARG A 48 16.44 9.54 -0.32
CA ARG A 48 16.76 10.44 -1.43
C ARG A 48 15.74 10.26 -2.55
N GLU A 49 15.34 11.36 -3.16
CA GLU A 49 14.57 11.37 -4.40
C GLU A 49 15.50 11.74 -5.56
N GLU A 50 15.62 10.85 -6.53
CA GLU A 50 16.56 10.96 -7.64
C GLU A 50 16.15 10.04 -8.80
N ALA A 51 16.66 10.31 -10.01
CA ALA A 51 16.36 9.48 -11.17
C ALA A 51 16.86 8.03 -10.95
N PRO A 52 16.17 7.02 -11.52
CA PRO A 52 16.60 5.63 -11.46
C PRO A 52 18.05 5.43 -11.93
N LEU A 53 18.85 4.73 -11.13
CA LEU A 53 20.24 4.42 -11.44
C LEU A 53 20.41 2.94 -11.81
N PHE A 54 21.29 2.67 -12.78
CA PHE A 54 21.47 1.34 -13.38
C PHE A 54 22.95 0.91 -13.49
N SER A 55 23.79 1.34 -12.55
CA SER A 55 25.16 0.81 -12.46
C SER A 55 25.17 -0.67 -12.05
N PRO A 56 26.30 -1.40 -12.17
CA PRO A 56 26.38 -2.80 -11.74
C PRO A 56 25.92 -3.04 -10.29
N TYR A 57 26.22 -2.10 -9.39
CA TYR A 57 25.74 -2.13 -8.00
C TYR A 57 24.21 -2.06 -7.92
N HIS A 58 23.59 -1.13 -8.65
CA HIS A 58 22.14 -0.95 -8.66
C HIS A 58 21.42 -2.17 -9.25
N TRP A 59 21.95 -2.76 -10.32
CA TRP A 59 21.42 -4.01 -10.87
C TRP A 59 21.50 -5.17 -9.88
N ALA A 60 22.62 -5.32 -9.18
CA ALA A 60 22.76 -6.34 -8.14
C ALA A 60 21.74 -6.13 -7.00
N ARG A 61 21.54 -4.88 -6.57
CA ARG A 61 20.54 -4.50 -5.53
C ARG A 61 19.10 -4.77 -5.98
N ILE A 62 18.75 -4.43 -7.23
CA ILE A 62 17.45 -4.74 -7.83
C ILE A 62 17.22 -6.26 -7.86
N GLY A 63 18.24 -7.02 -8.30
CA GLY A 63 18.18 -8.49 -8.33
C GLY A 63 17.98 -9.11 -6.94
N LEU A 64 18.73 -8.63 -5.94
CA LEU A 64 18.58 -9.06 -4.55
C LEU A 64 17.18 -8.74 -4.00
N THR A 65 16.66 -7.54 -4.30
CA THR A 65 15.31 -7.12 -3.88
C THR A 65 14.22 -7.97 -4.51
N LEU A 66 14.40 -8.36 -5.78
CA LEU A 66 13.50 -9.29 -6.46
C LEU A 66 13.53 -10.67 -5.81
N ILE A 67 14.70 -11.20 -5.49
CA ILE A 67 14.86 -12.49 -4.80
C ILE A 67 14.16 -12.45 -3.43
N MET A 68 14.38 -11.39 -2.65
CA MET A 68 13.70 -11.20 -1.36
C MET A 68 12.18 -11.14 -1.51
N SER A 69 11.68 -10.39 -2.50
CA SER A 69 10.24 -10.26 -2.77
C SER A 69 9.61 -11.60 -3.14
N VAL A 70 10.24 -12.37 -4.02
CA VAL A 70 9.80 -13.72 -4.40
C VAL A 70 9.85 -14.66 -3.20
N ALA A 71 10.93 -14.66 -2.43
CA ALA A 71 11.08 -15.51 -1.25
C ALA A 71 9.99 -15.20 -0.22
N LEU A 72 9.74 -13.93 0.07
CA LEU A 72 8.75 -13.47 1.03
C LEU A 72 7.33 -13.91 0.63
N VAL A 73 6.92 -13.64 -0.61
CA VAL A 73 5.59 -14.02 -1.09
C VAL A 73 5.44 -15.54 -1.14
N ARG A 74 6.46 -16.30 -1.60
CA ARG A 74 6.40 -17.76 -1.63
C ARG A 74 6.34 -18.39 -0.24
N ALA A 75 7.08 -17.85 0.74
CA ALA A 75 7.03 -18.32 2.11
C ALA A 75 5.64 -18.12 2.73
N LEU A 76 4.95 -17.07 2.30
CA LEU A 76 3.59 -16.75 2.73
C LEU A 76 2.53 -17.62 2.04
N THR A 77 2.62 -17.78 0.72
CA THR A 77 1.54 -18.39 -0.07
C THR A 77 1.66 -19.89 -0.22
N GLY A 78 2.89 -20.45 -0.17
CA GLY A 78 3.16 -21.89 -0.19
C GLY A 78 2.21 -22.71 -1.07
N SER A 79 1.55 -23.70 -0.45
CA SER A 79 0.42 -24.45 -1.04
C SER A 79 -0.94 -24.01 -0.47
N ALA A 80 -0.99 -22.89 0.26
CA ALA A 80 -2.21 -22.38 0.86
C ALA A 80 -3.16 -21.84 -0.21
N SER A 81 -4.46 -22.00 0.02
CA SER A 81 -5.51 -21.31 -0.75
C SER A 81 -5.94 -20.07 0.02
N ALA A 82 -6.34 -19.02 -0.68
CA ALA A 82 -6.72 -17.77 -0.03
C ALA A 82 -7.99 -17.96 0.83
N ALA A 83 -7.94 -17.57 2.10
CA ALA A 83 -9.09 -17.69 3.02
C ALA A 83 -10.19 -16.62 2.78
N GLY A 84 -9.95 -15.65 1.89
CA GLY A 84 -10.86 -14.54 1.60
C GLY A 84 -12.04 -14.91 0.69
N ARG A 85 -13.13 -14.15 0.81
CA ARG A 85 -14.29 -14.29 -0.08
C ARG A 85 -13.95 -13.90 -1.54
N PRO A 86 -14.65 -14.46 -2.54
CA PRO A 86 -14.57 -13.99 -3.91
C PRO A 86 -14.97 -12.51 -4.03
N MET A 87 -14.40 -11.84 -5.04
CA MET A 87 -14.78 -10.47 -5.39
C MET A 87 -16.15 -10.45 -6.08
N THR A 88 -16.95 -9.43 -5.78
CA THR A 88 -18.20 -9.20 -6.53
C THR A 88 -17.90 -8.52 -7.87
N SER A 89 -18.82 -8.61 -8.84
CA SER A 89 -18.65 -7.96 -10.15
C SER A 89 -18.47 -6.45 -10.05
N GLY A 90 -19.13 -5.79 -9.08
CA GLY A 90 -18.94 -4.36 -8.83
C GLY A 90 -17.55 -4.02 -8.31
N GLU A 91 -16.99 -4.86 -7.44
CA GLU A 91 -15.61 -4.69 -6.94
C GLU A 91 -14.58 -4.93 -8.05
N ILE A 92 -14.84 -5.91 -8.92
CA ILE A 92 -14.00 -6.17 -10.10
C ILE A 92 -14.05 -4.98 -11.06
N GLY A 93 -15.25 -4.47 -11.37
CA GLY A 93 -15.45 -3.33 -12.24
C GLY A 93 -14.78 -2.06 -11.71
N PHE A 94 -14.92 -1.80 -10.40
CA PHE A 94 -14.27 -0.64 -9.76
C PHE A 94 -12.74 -0.73 -9.82
N ALA A 95 -12.15 -1.85 -9.40
CA ALA A 95 -10.70 -2.04 -9.49
C ALA A 95 -10.19 -1.98 -10.94
N GLY A 96 -10.96 -2.49 -11.90
CA GLY A 96 -10.67 -2.36 -13.32
C GLY A 96 -10.67 -0.90 -13.79
N ALA A 97 -11.65 -0.09 -13.36
CA ALA A 97 -11.70 1.34 -13.67
C ALA A 97 -10.49 2.10 -13.09
N VAL A 98 -10.07 1.75 -11.87
CA VAL A 98 -8.88 2.32 -11.23
C VAL A 98 -7.59 1.93 -11.96
N LEU A 99 -7.49 0.69 -12.46
CA LEU A 99 -6.38 0.31 -13.34
C LEU A 99 -6.39 1.12 -14.63
N LEU A 100 -7.55 1.28 -15.27
CA LEU A 100 -7.67 2.04 -16.51
C LEU A 100 -7.30 3.52 -16.32
N SER A 101 -7.66 4.14 -15.19
CA SER A 101 -7.23 5.51 -14.89
C SER A 101 -5.71 5.60 -14.72
N ALA A 102 -5.08 4.61 -14.09
CA ALA A 102 -3.63 4.57 -13.95
C ALA A 102 -2.93 4.40 -15.30
N LEU A 103 -3.47 3.56 -16.18
CA LEU A 103 -2.95 3.41 -17.54
C LEU A 103 -3.14 4.66 -18.39
N ALA A 104 -4.27 5.36 -18.22
CA ALA A 104 -4.49 6.65 -18.86
C ALA A 104 -3.46 7.68 -18.37
N ALA A 105 -3.20 7.77 -17.07
CA ALA A 105 -2.17 8.64 -16.51
C ALA A 105 -0.77 8.31 -17.07
N THR A 106 -0.38 7.03 -17.12
CA THR A 106 0.87 6.60 -17.77
C THR A 106 0.91 6.98 -19.26
N GLY A 107 -0.21 6.86 -19.97
CA GLY A 107 -0.33 7.25 -21.37
C GLY A 107 -0.17 8.77 -21.57
N VAL A 108 -0.77 9.57 -20.69
CA VAL A 108 -0.61 11.04 -20.67
C VAL A 108 0.84 11.41 -20.40
N MET A 109 1.51 10.78 -19.41
CA MET A 109 2.93 11.01 -19.15
C MET A 109 3.80 10.82 -20.40
N VAL A 110 3.54 9.78 -21.19
CA VAL A 110 4.32 9.49 -22.40
C VAL A 110 3.98 10.43 -23.56
N ALA A 111 2.70 10.79 -23.71
CA ALA A 111 2.21 11.55 -24.86
C ALA A 111 2.37 13.08 -24.68
N ASP A 112 2.18 13.57 -23.46
CA ASP A 112 2.20 14.99 -23.11
C ASP A 112 2.64 15.15 -21.64
N PRO A 113 3.97 15.19 -21.38
CA PRO A 113 4.50 15.39 -20.04
C PRO A 113 4.06 16.71 -19.38
N ALA A 114 3.75 17.74 -20.18
CA ALA A 114 3.26 19.01 -19.65
C ALA A 114 1.83 18.89 -19.13
N ALA A 115 0.96 18.16 -19.84
CA ALA A 115 -0.36 17.83 -19.31
C ALA A 115 -0.28 16.94 -18.07
N PHE A 116 0.64 15.96 -18.04
CA PHE A 116 0.86 15.11 -16.87
C PHE A 116 1.24 15.92 -15.62
N ALA A 117 2.21 16.84 -15.76
CA ALA A 117 2.62 17.77 -14.70
C ALA A 117 1.49 18.74 -14.31
N ALA A 118 0.69 19.21 -15.27
CA ALA A 118 -0.42 20.13 -14.98
C ALA A 118 -1.49 19.51 -14.06
N PHE A 119 -1.73 18.19 -14.15
CA PHE A 119 -2.63 17.50 -13.22
C PHE A 119 -2.05 17.38 -11.80
N ALA A 120 -0.73 17.23 -11.70
CA ALA A 120 0.06 17.10 -10.48
C ALA A 120 0.43 18.46 -9.85
N ARG A 121 0.00 19.58 -10.44
CA ARG A 121 0.29 20.90 -9.89
C ARG A 121 -0.46 21.11 -8.57
N GLU A 122 0.21 21.78 -7.63
CA GLU A 122 -0.40 22.36 -6.42
C GLU A 122 -1.73 23.07 -6.73
N ASP A 123 -2.65 22.99 -5.77
CA ASP A 123 -4.01 23.51 -5.82
C ASP A 123 -4.85 22.99 -6.99
N PHE A 124 -4.52 21.81 -7.51
CA PHE A 124 -5.22 21.24 -8.66
C PHE A 124 -5.90 19.91 -8.34
N LEU A 125 -6.36 19.24 -9.40
CA LEU A 125 -7.33 18.14 -9.29
C LEU A 125 -6.83 16.95 -8.45
N LEU A 126 -5.52 16.64 -8.48
CA LEU A 126 -4.98 15.52 -7.72
C LEU A 126 -4.93 15.82 -6.23
N GLU A 127 -4.32 16.92 -5.80
CA GLU A 127 -4.27 17.36 -4.39
C GLU A 127 -5.67 17.44 -3.76
N TRP A 128 -6.58 18.20 -4.39
CA TRP A 128 -7.97 18.31 -3.89
C TRP A 128 -8.70 16.96 -3.90
N GLY A 129 -8.41 16.12 -4.90
CA GLY A 129 -8.94 14.76 -5.01
C GLY A 129 -8.46 13.85 -3.89
N SER A 130 -7.16 13.85 -3.61
CA SER A 130 -6.50 13.13 -2.52
C SER A 130 -7.08 13.55 -1.18
N ALA A 131 -7.13 14.86 -0.90
CA ALA A 131 -7.68 15.40 0.33
C ALA A 131 -9.15 15.01 0.52
N LEU A 132 -9.96 15.12 -0.53
CA LEU A 132 -11.37 14.69 -0.48
C LEU A 132 -11.50 13.20 -0.18
N LEU A 133 -10.71 12.34 -0.82
CA LEU A 133 -10.71 10.89 -0.57
C LEU A 133 -10.31 10.57 0.88
N LEU A 134 -9.31 11.27 1.41
CA LEU A 134 -8.86 11.15 2.80
C LEU A 134 -9.94 11.63 3.79
N PHE A 135 -10.63 12.74 3.51
CA PHE A 135 -11.76 13.19 4.33
C PHE A 135 -12.96 12.25 4.27
N VAL A 136 -13.25 11.67 3.10
CA VAL A 136 -14.25 10.61 2.98
C VAL A 136 -13.84 9.42 3.85
N ALA A 137 -12.58 8.98 3.80
CA ALA A 137 -12.07 7.89 4.62
C ALA A 137 -12.21 8.20 6.13
N ALA A 138 -11.83 9.40 6.55
CA ALA A 138 -11.97 9.89 7.93
C ALA A 138 -13.44 9.90 8.36
N GLY A 139 -14.35 10.43 7.54
CA GLY A 139 -15.79 10.46 7.79
C GLY A 139 -16.42 9.06 7.89
N LEU A 140 -15.96 8.10 7.08
CA LEU A 140 -16.40 6.71 7.17
C LEU A 140 -16.01 6.08 8.52
N PHE A 141 -14.80 6.35 9.02
CA PHE A 141 -14.36 5.89 10.35
C PHE A 141 -15.04 6.65 11.49
N LEU A 142 -15.26 7.96 11.39
CA LEU A 142 -16.04 8.72 12.39
C LEU A 142 -17.47 8.20 12.51
N ALA A 143 -18.12 7.88 11.38
CA ALA A 143 -19.44 7.26 11.38
C ALA A 143 -19.42 5.85 12.01
N ASP A 144 -18.31 5.12 11.86
CA ASP A 144 -18.09 3.83 12.53
C ASP A 144 -17.91 4.00 14.04
N LEU A 145 -17.10 4.98 14.44
CA LEU A 145 -16.83 5.35 15.82
C LEU A 145 -18.12 5.72 16.55
N TRP A 146 -18.91 6.62 15.97
CA TRP A 146 -20.19 7.05 16.51
C TRP A 146 -21.15 5.87 16.70
N ARG A 147 -21.22 4.96 15.73
CA ARG A 147 -22.07 3.77 15.83
C ARG A 147 -21.64 2.86 16.97
N ARG A 148 -20.34 2.58 17.11
CA ARG A 148 -19.79 1.74 18.19
C ARG A 148 -20.01 2.40 19.54
N TRP A 149 -19.70 3.68 19.67
CA TRP A 149 -19.89 4.45 20.90
C TRP A 149 -21.33 4.40 21.44
N ARG A 150 -22.32 4.42 20.55
CA ARG A 150 -23.75 4.35 20.92
C ARG A 150 -24.28 2.96 21.21
N ALA A 151 -23.55 1.90 20.86
CA ALA A 151 -24.04 0.55 21.09
C ALA A 151 -23.96 0.18 22.59
N PRO A 152 -24.91 -0.58 23.16
CA PRO A 152 -24.86 -0.98 24.56
C PRO A 152 -23.67 -1.91 24.84
N GLY A 153 -23.07 -1.83 26.04
CA GLY A 153 -22.10 -2.85 26.50
C GLY A 153 -20.60 -2.59 26.22
N HIS A 154 -20.17 -1.36 25.91
CA HIS A 154 -18.77 -1.01 25.58
C HIS A 154 -17.84 -0.90 26.81
N ARG A 155 -17.68 -1.99 27.58
CA ARG A 155 -16.82 -1.97 28.77
C ARG A 155 -15.66 -2.97 28.76
N SER A 156 -15.52 -3.79 27.71
CA SER A 156 -14.35 -4.67 27.59
C SER A 156 -13.13 -3.91 27.08
N ALA A 157 -11.93 -4.29 27.53
CA ALA A 157 -10.68 -3.70 27.05
C ALA A 157 -10.54 -3.83 25.52
N ALA A 158 -10.98 -4.94 24.93
CA ALA A 158 -10.97 -5.14 23.49
C ALA A 158 -11.90 -4.16 22.75
N ALA A 159 -13.06 -3.83 23.32
CA ALA A 159 -13.96 -2.82 22.73
C ALA A 159 -13.35 -1.42 22.79
N LEU A 160 -12.69 -1.06 23.90
CA LEU A 160 -11.98 0.21 24.04
C LEU A 160 -10.80 0.33 23.08
N LEU A 161 -10.00 -0.73 22.91
CA LEU A 161 -8.93 -0.78 21.92
C LEU A 161 -9.48 -0.66 20.49
N GLY A 162 -10.60 -1.32 20.19
CA GLY A 162 -11.29 -1.16 18.91
C GLY A 162 -11.74 0.28 18.66
N LEU A 163 -12.33 0.95 19.66
CA LEU A 163 -12.71 2.37 19.57
C LEU A 163 -11.49 3.28 19.36
N ALA A 164 -10.40 3.05 20.10
CA ALA A 164 -9.15 3.78 19.96
C ALA A 164 -8.57 3.62 18.54
N LEU A 165 -8.64 2.41 17.97
CA LEU A 165 -8.15 2.17 16.61
C LEU A 165 -9.00 2.89 15.54
N VAL A 166 -10.34 2.89 15.68
CA VAL A 166 -11.22 3.65 14.78
C VAL A 166 -10.94 5.14 14.87
N ALA A 167 -10.82 5.67 16.09
CA ALA A 167 -10.51 7.07 16.33
C ALA A 167 -9.12 7.42 15.76
N GLY A 168 -8.15 6.53 15.91
CA GLY A 168 -6.81 6.66 15.34
C GLY A 168 -6.84 6.76 13.81
N PHE A 169 -7.56 5.86 13.11
CA PHE A 169 -7.71 5.95 11.65
C PHE A 169 -8.45 7.21 11.21
N ALA A 170 -9.52 7.59 11.91
CA ALA A 170 -10.26 8.82 11.62
C ALA A 170 -9.38 10.06 11.75
N GLY A 171 -8.63 10.18 12.85
CA GLY A 171 -7.71 11.29 13.09
C GLY A 171 -6.55 11.31 12.10
N LEU A 172 -5.94 10.15 11.85
CA LEU A 172 -4.83 10.02 10.89
C LEU A 172 -5.24 10.49 9.50
N PHE A 173 -6.35 10.00 8.96
CA PHE A 173 -6.79 10.37 7.61
C PHE A 173 -7.27 11.82 7.53
N PHE A 174 -7.85 12.35 8.61
CA PHE A 174 -8.18 13.77 8.68
C PHE A 174 -6.91 14.63 8.62
N VAL A 175 -5.89 14.30 9.42
CA VAL A 175 -4.61 15.03 9.41
C VAL A 175 -3.96 14.93 8.04
N MET A 176 -3.85 13.73 7.45
CA MET A 176 -3.31 13.57 6.09
C MET A 176 -4.05 14.44 5.08
N GLY A 177 -5.39 14.47 5.10
CA GLY A 177 -6.17 15.29 4.18
C GLY A 177 -6.02 16.80 4.43
N MET A 178 -5.76 17.22 5.67
CA MET A 178 -5.45 18.63 5.98
C MET A 178 -4.03 19.00 5.55
N GLU A 179 -3.06 18.11 5.72
CA GLU A 179 -1.68 18.28 5.29
C GLU A 179 -1.59 18.48 3.77
N GLU A 180 -2.34 17.69 3.01
CA GLU A 180 -2.43 17.75 1.54
C GLU A 180 -2.83 19.14 1.00
N ILE A 181 -3.74 19.84 1.69
CA ILE A 181 -4.29 21.15 1.26
C ILE A 181 -3.84 22.29 2.17
N SER A 182 -2.70 22.10 2.83
CA SER A 182 -2.04 23.13 3.63
C SER A 182 -2.95 23.74 4.69
N TRP A 183 -3.73 22.87 5.35
CA TRP A 183 -4.72 23.21 6.37
C TRP A 183 -5.71 24.29 5.93
N MET A 184 -6.10 24.28 4.66
CA MET A 184 -7.00 25.29 4.08
C MET A 184 -6.44 26.72 4.19
N GLN A 185 -5.11 26.86 4.26
CA GLN A 185 -4.42 28.14 4.40
C GLN A 185 -4.91 29.18 3.40
N ARG A 186 -5.00 28.78 2.14
CA ARG A 186 -5.41 29.65 1.02
C ARG A 186 -6.89 30.01 1.08
N VAL A 187 -7.73 29.11 1.60
CA VAL A 187 -9.18 29.33 1.77
C VAL A 187 -9.47 30.28 2.92
N PHE A 188 -8.76 30.15 4.05
CA PHE A 188 -8.95 30.99 5.23
C PHE A 188 -8.06 32.23 5.26
N GLY A 189 -7.07 32.33 4.37
CA GLY A 189 -6.25 33.51 4.16
C GLY A 189 -5.29 33.83 5.31
N PHE A 190 -4.78 32.82 6.02
CA PHE A 190 -3.79 33.04 7.08
C PHE A 190 -2.35 32.83 6.58
N ALA A 191 -1.39 33.55 7.16
CA ALA A 191 0.01 33.49 6.74
C ALA A 191 0.75 32.29 7.34
N THR A 192 1.76 31.79 6.62
CA THR A 192 2.71 30.80 7.15
C THR A 192 3.64 31.50 8.15
N PRO A 193 3.82 30.98 9.39
CA PRO A 193 4.80 31.51 10.33
C PRO A 193 6.22 31.48 9.74
N GLY A 194 7.04 32.50 10.00
CA GLY A 194 8.35 32.65 9.35
C GLY A 194 9.26 31.42 9.48
N ALA A 195 9.37 30.84 10.69
CA ALA A 195 10.18 29.63 10.92
C ALA A 195 9.69 28.41 10.11
N LEU A 196 8.40 28.34 9.81
CA LEU A 196 7.81 27.29 8.99
C LEU A 196 8.04 27.55 7.50
N ALA A 197 7.85 28.80 7.06
CA ALA A 197 8.07 29.22 5.67
C ALA A 197 9.52 29.06 5.22
N GLU A 198 10.49 29.19 6.13
CA GLU A 198 11.92 28.98 5.84
C GLU A 198 12.29 27.50 5.68
N ALA A 199 11.57 26.59 6.33
CA ALA A 199 11.87 25.16 6.34
C ALA A 199 11.01 24.35 5.34
N ASN A 200 9.83 24.85 5.02
CA ASN A 200 8.92 24.30 4.02
C ASN A 200 9.31 24.83 2.63
N TRP A 201 9.59 23.96 1.66
CA TRP A 201 10.17 24.38 0.38
C TRP A 201 9.18 25.18 -0.50
N GLN A 202 7.89 25.10 -0.19
CA GLN A 202 6.83 25.89 -0.82
C GLN A 202 6.35 27.06 0.05
N GLY A 203 6.88 27.18 1.27
CA GLY A 203 6.50 28.24 2.20
C GLY A 203 5.09 28.09 2.77
N GLU A 204 4.55 26.88 2.85
CA GLU A 204 3.15 26.62 3.21
C GLU A 204 2.95 26.19 4.68
N PHE A 205 1.73 26.33 5.18
CA PHE A 205 1.35 25.85 6.51
C PHE A 205 1.02 24.35 6.49
N ASN A 206 2.01 23.52 6.19
CA ASN A 206 1.95 22.07 6.34
C ASN A 206 3.33 21.51 6.69
N LEU A 207 3.35 20.27 7.16
CA LEU A 207 4.55 19.44 7.32
C LEU A 207 4.85 18.61 6.06
N HIS A 208 3.84 18.39 5.21
CA HIS A 208 3.95 17.66 3.95
C HIS A 208 5.02 18.22 3.02
N ASN A 209 5.11 19.55 2.88
CA ASN A 209 6.07 20.23 2.00
C ASN A 209 7.40 20.55 2.73
N PHE A 210 7.78 19.75 3.71
CA PHE A 210 9.16 19.72 4.18
C PHE A 210 9.95 18.72 3.36
N GLN A 211 11.24 18.96 3.12
CA GLN A 211 12.18 17.97 2.58
C GLN A 211 12.48 16.83 3.58
N THR A 212 11.44 16.19 4.09
CA THR A 212 11.54 15.02 4.94
C THR A 212 11.24 13.79 4.11
N GLY A 213 12.16 13.42 3.20
CA GLY A 213 12.03 12.19 2.41
C GLY A 213 11.78 10.95 3.30
N LEU A 214 12.17 10.97 4.58
CA LEU A 214 11.83 9.93 5.55
C LEU A 214 10.32 9.79 5.80
N THR A 215 9.58 10.90 5.86
CA THR A 215 8.11 10.92 6.05
C THR A 215 7.43 10.33 4.82
N GLU A 216 7.83 10.76 3.63
CA GLU A 216 7.39 10.19 2.35
C GLU A 216 7.69 8.70 2.24
N LEU A 217 8.93 8.29 2.53
CA LEU A 217 9.34 6.89 2.51
C LEU A 217 8.50 6.06 3.48
N ALA A 218 8.21 6.58 4.68
CA ALA A 218 7.36 5.93 5.66
C ALA A 218 5.91 5.84 5.16
N LEU A 219 5.37 6.91 4.56
CA LEU A 219 4.03 6.94 3.98
C LEU A 219 3.90 5.92 2.85
N TYR A 220 4.79 5.93 1.86
CA TYR A 220 4.70 5.07 0.68
C TYR A 220 4.98 3.60 1.02
N THR A 221 5.96 3.34 1.89
CA THR A 221 6.21 1.97 2.38
C THR A 221 5.04 1.49 3.22
N GLY A 222 4.53 2.32 4.13
CA GLY A 222 3.37 2.02 4.97
C GLY A 222 2.10 1.76 4.15
N ALA A 223 1.87 2.56 3.11
CA ALA A 223 0.78 2.38 2.16
C ALA A 223 0.93 1.07 1.39
N GLY A 224 2.12 0.75 0.87
CA GLY A 224 2.40 -0.55 0.25
C GLY A 224 2.16 -1.73 1.20
N VAL A 225 2.53 -1.59 2.47
CA VAL A 225 2.26 -2.59 3.50
C VAL A 225 0.76 -2.74 3.74
N LEU A 226 0.04 -1.65 4.02
CA LEU A 226 -1.39 -1.68 4.33
C LEU A 226 -2.25 -2.09 3.13
N LEU A 227 -1.96 -1.56 1.95
CA LEU A 227 -2.79 -1.74 0.77
C LEU A 227 -2.51 -3.06 0.07
N VAL A 228 -1.28 -3.59 0.10
CA VAL A 228 -0.90 -4.79 -0.69
C VAL A 228 -0.40 -5.94 0.17
N PHE A 229 0.64 -5.71 0.98
CA PHE A 229 1.26 -6.80 1.73
C PHE A 229 0.35 -7.38 2.81
N LEU A 230 -0.37 -6.52 3.55
CA LEU A 230 -1.24 -6.93 4.63
C LEU A 230 -2.44 -7.74 4.13
N PRO A 231 -3.14 -7.40 3.03
CA PRO A 231 -4.12 -8.31 2.40
C PRO A 231 -3.56 -9.69 2.08
N LEU A 232 -2.34 -9.74 1.55
CA LEU A 232 -1.68 -11.00 1.23
C LEU A 232 -1.42 -11.80 2.52
N LEU A 233 -0.94 -11.14 3.57
CA LEU A 233 -0.73 -11.75 4.88
C LEU A 233 -2.04 -12.28 5.47
N VAL A 234 -3.12 -11.48 5.46
CA VAL A 234 -4.44 -11.85 5.97
C VAL A 234 -4.97 -13.10 5.29
N GLU A 235 -4.81 -13.21 3.98
CA GLU A 235 -5.44 -14.28 3.21
C GLU A 235 -4.63 -15.57 3.14
N PHE A 236 -3.31 -15.50 3.28
CA PHE A 236 -2.42 -16.65 3.07
C PHE A 236 -1.59 -17.05 4.30
N ALA A 237 -1.40 -16.20 5.31
CA ALA A 237 -0.53 -16.49 6.45
C ALA A 237 -1.02 -17.70 7.27
N PRO A 238 -0.28 -18.82 7.29
CA PRO A 238 -0.69 -20.01 8.02
C PRO A 238 -0.66 -19.76 9.54
N GLY A 239 -1.82 -19.81 10.19
CA GLY A 239 -1.92 -19.72 11.65
C GLY A 239 -1.79 -18.29 12.22
N TRP A 240 -1.69 -17.25 11.38
CA TRP A 240 -1.79 -15.89 11.88
C TRP A 240 -3.20 -15.61 12.38
N ARG A 241 -3.32 -15.19 13.64
CA ARG A 241 -4.59 -14.85 14.27
C ARG A 241 -4.53 -13.40 14.73
N PRO A 242 -5.19 -12.47 14.02
CA PRO A 242 -5.29 -11.09 14.47
C PRO A 242 -5.99 -11.02 15.82
N PHE A 243 -5.61 -10.04 16.63
CA PHE A 243 -6.33 -9.71 17.85
C PHE A 243 -7.81 -9.41 17.54
N ALA A 244 -8.70 -9.79 18.44
CA ALA A 244 -10.15 -9.64 18.20
C ALA A 244 -10.55 -8.18 17.90
N TRP A 245 -9.88 -7.21 18.53
CA TRP A 245 -10.16 -5.78 18.37
C TRP A 245 -9.73 -5.20 17.00
N SER A 246 -8.86 -5.88 16.24
CA SER A 246 -8.36 -5.39 14.94
C SER A 246 -9.02 -6.06 13.73
N ARG A 247 -9.84 -7.11 13.93
CA ARG A 247 -10.37 -7.94 12.83
C ARG A 247 -11.16 -7.17 11.78
N ASP A 248 -11.93 -6.17 12.21
CA ASP A 248 -12.75 -5.35 11.30
C ASP A 248 -11.90 -4.53 10.32
N PHE A 249 -10.66 -4.22 10.72
CA PHE A 249 -9.72 -3.32 10.06
C PHE A 249 -8.67 -4.05 9.24
N LEU A 250 -8.80 -5.36 9.07
CA LEU A 250 -7.87 -6.11 8.22
C LEU A 250 -8.19 -5.87 6.74
N PRO A 251 -7.28 -5.35 5.91
CA PRO A 251 -7.54 -5.14 4.49
C PRO A 251 -7.68 -6.51 3.78
N ASP A 252 -8.38 -6.54 2.64
CA ASP A 252 -8.57 -7.75 1.81
C ASP A 252 -8.07 -7.52 0.39
N ARG A 253 -8.08 -8.55 -0.45
CA ARG A 253 -7.62 -8.46 -1.84
C ARG A 253 -8.27 -7.36 -2.68
N THR A 254 -9.47 -6.88 -2.32
CA THR A 254 -10.09 -5.75 -3.05
C THR A 254 -9.36 -4.45 -2.77
N VAL A 255 -8.84 -4.29 -1.54
CA VAL A 255 -7.96 -3.17 -1.17
C VAL A 255 -6.65 -3.26 -1.94
N ALA A 256 -6.08 -4.46 -2.07
CA ALA A 256 -4.88 -4.67 -2.90
C ALA A 256 -5.11 -4.39 -4.38
N ALA A 257 -6.26 -4.78 -4.93
CA ALA A 257 -6.58 -4.52 -6.33
C ALA A 257 -6.72 -3.01 -6.62
N VAL A 258 -7.39 -2.26 -5.73
CA VAL A 258 -7.55 -0.80 -5.86
C VAL A 258 -6.24 -0.06 -5.59
N GLY A 259 -5.43 -0.52 -4.63
CA GLY A 259 -4.16 0.09 -4.27
C GLY A 259 -2.98 -0.30 -5.17
N ALA A 260 -3.12 -1.29 -6.04
CA ALA A 260 -2.03 -1.77 -6.90
C ALA A 260 -1.34 -0.69 -7.78
N PRO A 261 -2.05 0.32 -8.31
CA PRO A 261 -1.41 1.35 -9.13
C PRO A 261 -0.31 2.18 -8.45
N ILE A 262 -0.25 2.23 -7.11
CA ILE A 262 0.82 2.95 -6.40
C ILE A 262 2.22 2.44 -6.78
N ALA A 263 2.30 1.18 -7.24
CA ALA A 263 3.53 0.53 -7.68
C ALA A 263 4.01 0.95 -9.08
N ILE A 264 3.26 1.77 -9.81
CA ILE A 264 3.63 2.30 -11.14
C ILE A 264 4.44 3.60 -10.98
N PHE A 265 4.04 4.45 -10.05
CA PHE A 265 4.49 5.84 -9.97
C PHE A 265 5.68 6.00 -9.03
N THR A 266 6.72 5.17 -9.20
CA THR A 266 7.87 5.12 -8.27
C THR A 266 9.16 5.69 -8.85
N TYR A 267 9.11 6.46 -9.94
CA TYR A 267 10.29 6.91 -10.68
C TYR A 267 11.37 7.58 -9.81
N GLY A 268 11.05 8.69 -9.15
CA GLY A 268 12.01 9.42 -8.29
C GLY A 268 12.49 8.65 -7.07
N GLN A 269 11.81 7.56 -6.71
CA GLN A 269 12.07 6.80 -5.50
C GLN A 269 12.48 5.35 -5.82
N TRP A 270 12.71 5.04 -7.10
CA TRP A 270 13.01 3.68 -7.55
C TRP A 270 14.30 3.16 -6.92
N ASN A 271 15.23 4.05 -6.58
CA ASN A 271 16.47 3.64 -5.95
C ASN A 271 16.29 3.23 -4.48
N LEU A 272 15.11 3.47 -3.88
CA LEU A 272 14.84 3.11 -2.49
C LEU A 272 14.37 1.65 -2.43
N VAL A 273 15.16 0.81 -1.75
CA VAL A 273 14.88 -0.63 -1.61
C VAL A 273 13.46 -0.92 -1.08
N PRO A 274 12.92 -0.18 -0.09
CA PRO A 274 11.54 -0.39 0.36
C PRO A 274 10.50 -0.23 -0.76
N LEU A 275 10.68 0.75 -1.66
CA LEU A 275 9.71 1.00 -2.73
C LEU A 275 9.89 0.04 -3.91
N GLN A 276 11.12 -0.42 -4.17
CA GLN A 276 11.34 -1.57 -5.06
C GLN A 276 10.60 -2.80 -4.55
N LEU A 277 10.69 -3.09 -3.24
CA LEU A 277 10.01 -4.22 -2.62
C LEU A 277 8.49 -4.07 -2.72
N VAL A 278 7.92 -2.90 -2.41
CA VAL A 278 6.49 -2.64 -2.59
C VAL A 278 6.05 -2.92 -4.03
N SER A 279 6.80 -2.43 -5.02
CA SER A 279 6.46 -2.61 -6.44
C SER A 279 6.52 -4.07 -6.88
N MET A 280 7.61 -4.77 -6.51
CA MET A 280 7.81 -6.18 -6.85
C MET A 280 6.82 -7.09 -6.13
N VAL A 281 6.59 -6.87 -4.84
CA VAL A 281 5.58 -7.61 -4.06
C VAL A 281 4.19 -7.39 -4.66
N THR A 282 3.85 -6.18 -5.09
CA THR A 282 2.56 -5.90 -5.75
C THR A 282 2.37 -6.77 -6.99
N VAL A 283 3.32 -6.76 -7.92
CA VAL A 283 3.24 -7.59 -9.15
C VAL A 283 3.13 -9.07 -8.81
N ILE A 284 3.97 -9.59 -7.90
CA ILE A 284 3.97 -11.00 -7.51
C ILE A 284 2.64 -11.37 -6.82
N ALA A 285 2.11 -10.50 -5.95
CA ALA A 285 0.85 -10.71 -5.26
C ALA A 285 -0.34 -10.76 -6.22
N MET A 286 -0.37 -9.89 -7.25
CA MET A 286 -1.37 -9.94 -8.31
C MET A 286 -1.33 -11.30 -9.03
N VAL A 287 -0.15 -11.82 -9.36
CA VAL A 287 -0.01 -13.16 -9.97
C VAL A 287 -0.49 -14.28 -9.04
N VAL A 288 -0.24 -14.16 -7.74
CA VAL A 288 -0.73 -15.13 -6.73
C VAL A 288 -2.25 -15.13 -6.69
N TRP A 289 -2.89 -13.98 -6.55
CA TRP A 289 -4.35 -13.88 -6.52
C TRP A 289 -4.98 -14.32 -7.84
N ALA A 290 -4.37 -14.03 -8.99
CA ALA A 290 -4.82 -14.51 -10.29
C ALA A 290 -4.83 -16.05 -10.35
N ARG A 291 -3.76 -16.70 -9.87
CA ARG A 291 -3.65 -18.16 -9.81
C ARG A 291 -4.66 -18.79 -8.85
N ASP A 292 -4.82 -18.19 -7.67
CA ASP A 292 -5.80 -18.62 -6.66
C ASP A 292 -7.23 -18.49 -7.20
N ALA A 293 -7.58 -17.35 -7.80
CA ALA A 293 -8.89 -17.12 -8.42
C ALA A 293 -9.17 -18.10 -9.56
N ARG A 294 -8.17 -18.42 -10.39
CA ARG A 294 -8.31 -19.44 -11.44
C ARG A 294 -8.59 -20.83 -10.87
N ARG A 295 -7.94 -21.21 -9.76
CA ARG A 295 -8.20 -22.50 -9.06
C ARG A 295 -9.60 -22.57 -8.47
N ARG A 296 -10.16 -21.42 -8.06
CA ARG A 296 -11.54 -21.27 -7.59
C ARG A 296 -12.56 -21.08 -8.71
N GLU A 297 -12.14 -21.18 -9.98
CA GLU A 297 -12.99 -20.95 -11.17
C GLU A 297 -13.62 -19.54 -11.22
N ALA A 298 -13.06 -18.57 -10.49
CA ALA A 298 -13.50 -17.19 -10.47
C ALA A 298 -12.83 -16.40 -11.61
N TRP A 299 -13.22 -16.68 -12.85
CA TRP A 299 -12.54 -16.17 -14.06
C TRP A 299 -12.44 -14.64 -14.14
N GLY A 300 -13.49 -13.90 -13.78
CA GLY A 300 -13.44 -12.43 -13.79
C GLY A 300 -12.41 -11.87 -12.79
N GLU A 301 -12.33 -12.45 -11.60
CA GLU A 301 -11.34 -12.11 -10.58
C GLU A 301 -9.92 -12.48 -11.07
N ALA A 302 -9.77 -13.65 -11.69
CA ALA A 302 -8.49 -14.10 -12.25
C ALA A 302 -7.98 -13.19 -13.37
N MET A 303 -8.87 -12.75 -14.28
CA MET A 303 -8.54 -11.82 -15.36
C MET A 303 -8.13 -10.46 -14.82
N LEU A 304 -8.87 -9.91 -13.85
CA LEU A 304 -8.52 -8.64 -13.22
C LEU A 304 -7.12 -8.70 -12.60
N PHE A 305 -6.84 -9.69 -11.76
CA PHE A 305 -5.54 -9.80 -11.11
C PHE A 305 -4.40 -10.07 -12.11
N ALA A 306 -4.66 -10.85 -13.18
CA ALA A 306 -3.69 -11.01 -14.25
C ALA A 306 -3.41 -9.69 -14.97
N ALA A 307 -4.45 -8.91 -15.29
CA ALA A 307 -4.32 -7.60 -15.90
C ALA A 307 -3.56 -6.62 -14.99
N LEU A 308 -3.92 -6.53 -13.70
CA LEU A 308 -3.20 -5.72 -12.72
C LEU A 308 -1.71 -6.09 -12.66
N GLY A 309 -1.37 -7.39 -12.58
CA GLY A 309 0.02 -7.84 -12.55
C GLY A 309 0.81 -7.44 -13.80
N VAL A 310 0.22 -7.59 -14.99
CA VAL A 310 0.86 -7.22 -16.26
C VAL A 310 0.99 -5.71 -16.39
N PHE A 311 -0.09 -4.97 -16.20
CA PHE A 311 -0.12 -3.54 -16.49
C PHE A 311 0.56 -2.68 -15.43
N VAL A 312 0.59 -3.11 -14.16
CA VAL A 312 1.45 -2.47 -13.15
C VAL A 312 2.93 -2.66 -13.50
N ALA A 313 3.34 -3.88 -13.91
CA ALA A 313 4.72 -4.13 -14.31
C ALA A 313 5.11 -3.33 -15.56
N LEU A 314 4.26 -3.30 -16.59
CA LEU A 314 4.50 -2.52 -17.80
C LEU A 314 4.50 -1.02 -17.51
N GLY A 315 3.56 -0.52 -16.70
CA GLY A 315 3.54 0.88 -16.27
C GLY A 315 4.82 1.28 -15.58
N GLN A 316 5.29 0.48 -14.62
CA GLN A 316 6.56 0.72 -13.95
C GLN A 316 7.74 0.73 -14.94
N ILE A 317 7.79 -0.21 -15.90
CA ILE A 317 8.84 -0.22 -16.94
C ILE A 317 8.79 1.05 -17.78
N VAL A 318 7.60 1.53 -18.14
CA VAL A 318 7.43 2.79 -18.90
C VAL A 318 8.00 3.97 -18.12
N PHE A 319 7.68 4.09 -16.83
CA PHE A 319 8.28 5.14 -15.99
C PHE A 319 9.80 5.01 -15.89
N LEU A 320 10.35 3.80 -15.74
CA LEU A 320 11.80 3.61 -15.70
C LEU A 320 12.52 3.96 -17.01
N ILE A 321 11.84 3.86 -18.16
CA ILE A 321 12.42 4.13 -19.48
C ILE A 321 12.21 5.58 -19.92
N ALA A 322 11.04 6.15 -19.64
CA ALA A 322 10.60 7.43 -20.19
C ALA A 322 10.29 8.49 -19.12
N GLY A 323 10.48 8.19 -17.83
CA GLY A 323 10.22 9.13 -16.74
C GLY A 323 11.19 10.31 -16.71
N ASP A 324 12.31 10.25 -17.43
CA ASP A 324 13.22 11.38 -17.66
C ASP A 324 12.59 12.49 -18.52
N ARG A 325 11.44 12.21 -19.15
CA ARG A 325 10.66 13.19 -19.92
C ARG A 325 9.68 14.00 -19.07
N MET A 326 9.44 13.61 -17.82
CA MET A 326 8.61 14.40 -16.90
C MET A 326 9.27 15.76 -16.68
N ILE A 327 8.45 16.78 -16.38
CA ILE A 327 8.97 18.13 -16.15
C ILE A 327 9.72 18.15 -14.83
N GLU A 328 9.09 17.60 -13.79
CA GLU A 328 9.68 17.46 -12.47
C GLU A 328 9.70 15.99 -12.04
N ILE A 329 10.69 15.62 -11.25
CA ILE A 329 10.84 14.23 -10.80
C ILE A 329 9.71 13.80 -9.85
N PHE A 330 9.19 14.74 -9.09
CA PHE A 330 8.11 14.56 -8.13
C PHE A 330 6.72 14.58 -8.78
N ASP A 331 6.59 14.90 -10.08
CA ASP A 331 5.30 14.84 -10.78
C ASP A 331 4.63 13.46 -10.60
N ALA A 332 5.41 12.38 -10.66
CA ALA A 332 4.90 11.02 -10.43
C ALA A 332 4.45 10.78 -8.98
N THR A 333 5.02 11.49 -8.02
CA THR A 333 4.72 11.32 -6.59
C THR A 333 3.29 11.76 -6.26
N GLU A 334 2.83 12.88 -6.85
CA GLU A 334 1.45 13.35 -6.75
C GLU A 334 0.42 12.31 -7.23
N TRP A 335 0.69 11.68 -8.37
CA TRP A 335 -0.15 10.59 -8.87
C TRP A 335 -0.14 9.38 -7.92
N LYS A 336 1.02 9.05 -7.33
CA LYS A 336 1.10 7.99 -6.32
C LYS A 336 0.20 8.32 -5.13
N GLU A 337 0.28 9.53 -4.61
CA GLU A 337 -0.47 9.97 -3.43
C GLU A 337 -1.98 9.94 -3.66
N PHE A 338 -2.43 10.36 -4.84
CA PHE A 338 -3.81 10.17 -5.26
C PHE A 338 -4.26 8.70 -5.21
N TYR A 339 -3.46 7.76 -5.74
CA TYR A 339 -3.79 6.34 -5.68
C TYR A 339 -3.68 5.75 -4.26
N ILE A 340 -2.81 6.30 -3.40
CA ILE A 340 -2.76 5.96 -1.97
C ILE A 340 -4.06 6.41 -1.30
N ALA A 341 -4.47 7.66 -1.47
CA ALA A 341 -5.69 8.21 -0.91
C ALA A 341 -6.93 7.42 -1.36
N LEU A 342 -6.98 7.04 -2.64
CA LEU A 342 -8.04 6.19 -3.20
C LEU A 342 -8.06 4.80 -2.55
N GLY A 343 -6.90 4.17 -2.39
CA GLY A 343 -6.76 2.89 -1.70
C GLY A 343 -7.18 2.95 -0.23
N LEU A 344 -6.82 4.03 0.48
CA LEU A 344 -7.18 4.28 1.88
C LEU A 344 -8.68 4.54 2.05
N ALA A 345 -9.30 5.29 1.14
CA ALA A 345 -10.74 5.50 1.11
C ALA A 345 -11.50 4.19 0.86
N TRP A 346 -11.02 3.37 -0.07
CA TRP A 346 -11.57 2.03 -0.30
C TRP A 346 -11.39 1.12 0.92
N PHE A 347 -10.22 1.15 1.56
CA PHE A 347 -9.96 0.45 2.82
C PHE A 347 -10.96 0.83 3.92
N ALA A 348 -11.19 2.14 4.15
CA ALA A 348 -12.16 2.62 5.12
C ALA A 348 -13.59 2.12 4.82
N TRP A 349 -13.99 2.13 3.55
CA TRP A 349 -15.27 1.59 3.10
C TRP A 349 -15.40 0.08 3.39
N ARG A 350 -14.37 -0.70 3.09
CA ARG A 350 -14.31 -2.14 3.37
C ARG A 350 -14.39 -2.42 4.88
N ALA A 351 -13.61 -1.72 5.70
CA ALA A 351 -13.57 -1.88 7.15
C ALA A 351 -14.94 -1.60 7.79
N ARG A 352 -15.58 -0.49 7.44
CA ARG A 352 -16.94 -0.13 7.89
C ARG A 352 -17.96 -1.20 7.50
N GLY A 353 -17.87 -1.72 6.28
CA GLY A 353 -18.77 -2.77 5.77
C GLY A 353 -18.64 -4.11 6.51
N ARG A 354 -17.46 -4.46 7.03
CA ARG A 354 -17.28 -5.67 7.86
C ARG A 354 -17.81 -5.48 9.28
N SER A 355 -17.52 -4.33 9.89
CA SER A 355 -18.02 -4.04 11.23
C SER A 355 -19.55 -4.08 11.32
N ARG A 356 -20.25 -3.58 10.29
CA ARG A 356 -21.72 -3.65 10.24
C ARG A 356 -22.27 -5.09 10.21
N ARG A 357 -21.62 -5.99 9.46
CA ARG A 357 -22.04 -7.39 9.35
C ARG A 357 -21.88 -8.16 10.66
N LEU A 358 -20.78 -7.92 11.37
CA LEU A 358 -20.53 -8.55 12.67
C LEU A 358 -21.50 -8.07 13.76
N GLY A 359 -21.90 -6.78 13.71
CA GLY A 359 -22.92 -6.22 14.60
C GLY A 359 -24.32 -6.79 14.39
N SER A 360 -24.64 -7.33 13.20
CA SER A 360 -25.95 -7.94 12.91
C SER A 360 -26.06 -9.42 13.29
N THR A 361 -24.93 -10.10 13.52
CA THR A 361 -24.88 -11.55 13.80
C THR A 361 -24.80 -11.91 15.29
N CYS A 362 -24.74 -10.92 16.18
CA CYS A 362 -24.79 -11.16 17.64
C CYS A 362 -26.25 -11.03 18.10
N PRO A 363 -26.89 -12.09 18.62
CA PRO A 363 -28.20 -11.97 19.28
C PRO A 363 -28.07 -10.97 20.43
N ARG A 364 -29.04 -10.06 20.54
CA ARG A 364 -29.13 -9.12 21.67
C ARG A 364 -29.44 -9.82 22.97
#